data_AF-A0A7Y4WZ10-F1
#
_entry.id   AF-A0A7Y4WZ10-F1
#
_cell.length_a   1.000
_cell.length_b   1.000
_cell.length_c   1.000
_cell.angle_alpha   90.00
_cell.angle_beta   90.00
_cell.angle_gamma   90.00
#
_symmetry.space_group_name_H-M   'P 1'
#
loop_
_entity.id
_entity.type
_entity.pdbx_description
1 polymer ?
#
loop_
_entity_poly.entity_id
_entity_poly.type
_entity_poly.pdbx_seq_one_letter_code
_entity_poly.pdbx_strand_id
1 'polypeptide(L)'
;MKDIREREGSTAETVVIGKDTRAMLKRFGVIGAVGLVLFLLGFVPRWLSARSTKNELASAQASLLQSDLQTNLASAALNARRGEYEQARQQASNVFTELRSEVESERSVFDIQQREALKPILTARDETITMLARNDPASAERLSDLYFTFLQVGN
;
A
#
# COMPACT_ATOMS: atom_id res chain seq x y z
N MET A 1 54.70 47.77 -71.52
CA MET A 1 53.27 48.01 -71.22
C MET A 1 52.66 46.67 -70.82
N LYS A 2 52.63 46.23 -69.57
CA LYS A 2 52.23 46.85 -68.29
C LYS A 2 50.71 46.93 -68.13
N ASP A 3 50.23 46.08 -67.22
CA ASP A 3 49.02 46.14 -66.38
C ASP A 3 47.67 46.37 -67.04
N ILE A 4 46.75 45.39 -66.95
CA ILE A 4 45.52 45.51 -66.15
C ILE A 4 45.14 44.12 -65.63
N ARG A 5 45.47 43.87 -64.36
CA ARG A 5 45.05 42.74 -63.54
C ARG A 5 44.33 43.35 -62.34
N GLU A 6 43.04 43.65 -62.48
CA GLU A 6 42.14 43.94 -61.35
C GLU A 6 41.44 42.62 -61.00
N ARG A 7 41.85 41.87 -59.97
CA ARG A 7 41.70 42.12 -58.52
C ARG A 7 40.28 42.58 -58.17
N GLU A 8 39.45 41.63 -57.75
CA GLU A 8 39.23 41.24 -56.35
C GLU A 8 38.09 42.03 -55.72
N GLY A 9 36.95 41.37 -55.63
CA GLY A 9 35.78 41.81 -54.87
C GLY A 9 34.92 40.62 -54.49
N SER A 10 35.54 39.50 -54.12
CA SER A 10 34.85 38.43 -53.39
C SER A 10 34.73 38.90 -51.95
N THR A 11 33.63 39.60 -51.66
CA THR A 11 33.15 39.84 -50.30
C THR A 11 32.82 38.49 -49.68
N ALA A 12 33.85 37.87 -49.10
CA ALA A 12 33.69 36.84 -48.10
C ALA A 12 33.02 37.50 -46.89
N GLU A 13 31.69 37.51 -46.90
CA GLU A 13 30.89 37.76 -45.71
C GLU A 13 31.12 36.57 -44.78
N THR A 14 32.21 36.65 -44.00
CA THR A 14 32.44 35.74 -42.90
C THR A 14 31.33 35.99 -41.90
N VAL A 15 30.29 35.17 -41.96
CA VAL A 15 29.25 35.12 -40.95
C VAL A 15 29.94 34.88 -39.62
N VAL A 16 30.03 35.92 -38.80
CA VAL A 16 30.61 35.90 -37.46
C VAL A 16 29.62 35.17 -36.53
N ILE A 17 29.34 33.90 -36.81
CA ILE A 17 28.71 33.03 -35.83
C ILE A 17 29.83 32.51 -34.95
N GLY A 18 29.86 32.86 -33.67
CA GLY A 18 30.49 31.91 -32.75
C GLY A 18 31.11 32.37 -31.45
N LYS A 19 30.97 33.62 -31.01
CA LYS A 19 31.38 33.97 -29.64
C LYS A 19 30.20 34.22 -28.71
N ASP A 20 29.28 35.08 -29.10
CA ASP A 20 28.12 35.44 -28.24
C ASP A 20 27.12 34.28 -28.07
N THR A 21 26.86 33.52 -29.14
CA THR A 21 25.92 32.39 -29.12
C THR A 21 26.39 31.27 -28.19
N ARG A 22 27.70 31.00 -28.13
CA ARG A 22 28.28 29.99 -27.23
C ARG A 22 28.25 30.43 -25.76
N ALA A 23 28.46 31.72 -25.49
CA ALA A 23 28.36 32.27 -24.14
C ALA A 23 26.91 32.27 -23.63
N MET A 24 25.95 32.62 -24.49
CA MET A 24 24.52 32.48 -24.19
C MET A 24 24.13 31.02 -23.93
N LEU A 25 24.51 30.07 -24.79
CA LEU A 25 24.19 28.65 -24.59
C LEU A 25 24.75 28.10 -23.26
N LYS A 26 25.96 28.51 -22.85
CA LYS A 26 26.51 28.13 -21.54
C LYS A 26 25.68 28.69 -20.38
N ARG A 27 25.21 29.94 -20.47
CA ARG A 27 24.37 30.56 -19.43
C ARG A 27 22.98 29.89 -19.36
N PHE A 28 22.37 29.61 -20.50
CA PHE A 28 21.12 28.86 -20.56
C PHE A 28 21.28 27.43 -20.04
N GLY A 29 22.41 26.77 -20.31
CA GLY A 29 22.73 25.47 -19.74
C GLY A 29 22.85 25.48 -18.22
N VAL A 30 23.52 26.49 -17.65
CA VAL A 30 23.62 26.66 -16.18
C VAL A 30 22.26 26.96 -15.55
N ILE A 31 21.47 27.86 -16.14
CA ILE A 31 20.12 28.19 -15.64
C ILE A 31 19.21 26.96 -15.72
N GLY A 32 19.29 26.19 -16.82
CA GLY A 32 18.57 24.93 -16.97
C GLY A 32 18.98 23.89 -15.93
N ALA A 33 20.29 23.76 -15.65
CA ALA A 33 20.78 22.84 -14.63
C ALA A 33 20.33 23.25 -13.22
N VAL A 34 20.39 24.54 -12.87
CA VAL A 34 19.90 25.04 -11.58
C VAL A 34 18.39 24.85 -11.45
N GLY A 35 17.64 25.15 -12.51
CA GLY A 35 16.20 24.92 -12.56
C GLY A 35 15.84 23.44 -12.40
N LEU A 36 16.60 22.54 -13.01
CA LEU A 36 16.42 21.09 -12.87
C LEU A 36 16.70 20.62 -11.45
N VAL A 37 17.75 21.12 -10.80
CA VAL A 37 18.07 20.79 -9.40
C VAL A 37 16.97 21.25 -8.45
N LEU A 38 16.47 22.48 -8.61
CA LEU A 38 15.36 23.00 -7.82
C LEU A 38 14.05 22.23 -8.09
N PHE A 39 13.82 21.88 -9.35
CA PHE A 39 12.68 21.04 -9.74
C PHE A 39 12.75 19.66 -9.08
N LEU A 40 13.91 19.00 -9.10
CA LEU A 40 14.10 17.69 -8.45
C LEU A 40 13.96 17.78 -6.92
N LEU A 41 14.49 18.83 -6.30
CA LEU A 41 14.35 19.07 -4.85
C LEU A 41 12.88 19.27 -4.43
N GLY A 42 12.04 19.86 -5.27
CA GLY A 42 10.60 19.99 -4.99
C GLY A 42 9.76 18.78 -5.40
N PHE A 43 10.15 18.09 -6.48
CA PHE A 43 9.37 17.03 -7.11
C PHE A 43 9.64 15.66 -6.51
N VAL A 44 10.91 15.30 -6.27
CA VAL A 44 11.28 13.96 -5.78
C VAL A 44 10.72 13.67 -4.39
N PRO A 45 10.81 14.58 -3.38
CA PRO A 45 10.22 14.33 -2.07
C PRO A 45 8.71 14.20 -2.16
N ARG A 46 8.06 15.07 -2.95
CA ARG A 46 6.59 15.07 -3.11
C ARG A 46 6.09 13.81 -3.81
N TRP A 47 6.84 13.30 -4.79
CA TRP A 47 6.52 12.07 -5.51
C TRP A 47 6.71 10.83 -4.63
N LEU A 48 7.76 10.80 -3.80
CA LEU A 48 7.98 9.74 -2.83
C LEU A 48 6.92 9.74 -1.71
N SER A 49 6.57 10.91 -1.18
CA SER A 49 5.50 11.05 -0.16
C SER A 49 4.14 10.59 -0.68
N ALA A 50 3.80 10.90 -1.93
CA ALA A 50 2.55 10.41 -2.53
C ALA A 50 2.50 8.87 -2.66
N ARG A 51 3.66 8.21 -2.68
CA ARG A 51 3.76 6.75 -2.72
C ARG A 51 3.79 6.15 -1.31
N SER A 52 4.36 6.84 -0.32
CA SER A 52 4.33 6.41 1.08
C SER A 52 2.93 6.48 1.68
N THR A 53 2.12 7.50 1.37
CA THR A 53 0.75 7.62 1.88
C THR A 53 -0.15 6.43 1.51
N LYS A 54 0.06 5.83 0.33
CA LYS A 54 -0.68 4.62 -0.08
C LYS A 54 -0.29 3.40 0.74
N ASN A 55 1.00 3.27 1.06
CA ASN A 55 1.52 2.18 1.87
C ASN A 55 1.13 2.35 3.35
N GLU A 56 1.16 3.58 3.86
CA GLU A 56 0.69 3.91 5.21
C GLU A 56 -0.79 3.59 5.37
N LEU A 57 -1.63 3.97 4.39
CA LEU A 57 -3.05 3.65 4.39
C LEU A 57 -3.32 2.13 4.34
N ALA A 58 -2.58 1.39 3.50
CA ALA A 58 -2.68 -0.07 3.47
C ALA A 58 -2.28 -0.71 4.81
N SER A 59 -1.19 -0.25 5.42
CA SER A 59 -0.73 -0.76 6.72
C SER A 59 -1.68 -0.42 7.87
N ALA A 60 -2.30 0.77 7.84
CA ALA A 60 -3.28 1.18 8.83
C ALA A 60 -4.59 0.37 8.70
N GLN A 61 -5.04 0.10 7.48
CA GLN A 61 -6.22 -0.75 7.24
C GLN A 61 -5.97 -2.19 7.66
N ALA A 62 -4.80 -2.74 7.35
CA ALA A 62 -4.40 -4.07 7.81
C ALA A 62 -4.44 -4.19 9.33
N SER A 63 -3.85 -3.21 10.03
CA SER A 63 -3.82 -3.17 11.50
C SER A 63 -5.22 -3.04 12.10
N LEU A 64 -6.09 -2.24 11.47
CA LEU A 64 -7.47 -2.05 11.91
C LEU A 64 -8.27 -3.35 11.75
N LEU A 65 -8.20 -3.98 10.58
CA LEU A 65 -8.91 -5.23 10.30
C LEU A 65 -8.49 -6.33 11.29
N GLN A 66 -7.19 -6.49 11.50
CA GLN A 66 -6.66 -7.49 12.43
C GLN A 66 -7.14 -7.23 13.85
N SER A 67 -7.12 -5.98 14.30
CA SER A 67 -7.58 -5.59 15.64
C SER A 67 -9.09 -5.80 15.81
N ASP A 68 -9.89 -5.53 14.78
CA ASP A 68 -11.34 -5.69 14.83
C ASP A 68 -11.71 -7.18 14.90
N LEU A 69 -11.10 -8.02 14.06
CA LEU A 69 -11.28 -9.47 14.10
C LEU A 69 -10.90 -10.07 15.47
N GLN A 70 -9.77 -9.62 16.05
CA GLN A 70 -9.35 -10.04 17.40
C GLN A 70 -10.37 -9.64 18.46
N THR A 71 -10.80 -8.37 18.43
CA THR A 71 -11.75 -7.83 19.40
C THR A 71 -13.10 -8.52 19.29
N ASN A 72 -13.57 -8.80 18.08
CA ASN A 72 -14.83 -9.48 17.83
C ASN A 72 -14.78 -10.96 18.25
N LEU A 73 -13.67 -11.67 18.02
CA LEU A 73 -13.47 -13.04 18.53
C LEU A 73 -13.46 -13.09 20.06
N ALA A 74 -12.69 -12.21 20.69
CA ALA A 74 -12.60 -12.14 22.15
C ALA A 74 -13.96 -11.76 22.78
N SER A 75 -14.67 -10.81 22.17
CA SER A 75 -16.00 -10.40 22.61
C SER A 75 -17.02 -11.52 22.42
N ALA A 76 -16.97 -12.26 21.31
CA ALA A 76 -17.84 -13.41 21.09
C ALA A 76 -17.61 -14.49 22.15
N ALA A 77 -16.35 -14.79 22.47
CA ALA A 77 -16.00 -15.74 23.53
C ALA A 77 -16.54 -15.27 24.89
N LEU A 78 -16.34 -14.00 25.24
CA LEU A 78 -16.83 -13.44 26.49
C LEU A 78 -18.37 -13.46 26.59
N ASN A 79 -19.06 -13.08 25.51
CA ASN A 79 -20.52 -13.09 25.45
C ASN A 79 -21.07 -14.51 25.59
N ALA A 80 -20.44 -15.50 24.92
CA ALA A 80 -20.78 -16.90 25.11
C ALA A 80 -20.60 -17.35 26.58
N ARG A 81 -19.52 -16.93 27.25
CA ARG A 81 -19.31 -17.22 28.69
C ARG A 81 -20.35 -16.58 29.61
N ARG A 82 -20.89 -15.42 29.21
CA ARG A 82 -21.96 -14.72 29.93
C ARG A 82 -23.35 -15.31 29.64
N GLY A 83 -23.45 -16.30 28.75
CA GLY A 83 -24.71 -16.87 28.28
C GLY A 83 -25.42 -16.04 27.21
N GLU A 84 -24.76 -15.00 26.69
CA GLU A 84 -25.26 -14.12 25.63
C GLU A 84 -24.99 -14.74 24.24
N TYR A 85 -25.48 -15.97 24.03
CA TYR A 85 -25.14 -16.81 22.88
C TYR A 85 -25.57 -16.22 21.54
N GLU A 86 -26.69 -15.50 21.48
CA GLU A 86 -27.14 -14.88 20.23
C GLU A 86 -26.22 -13.73 19.80
N GLN A 87 -25.77 -12.90 20.76
CA GLN A 87 -24.81 -11.84 20.49
C GLN A 87 -23.46 -12.44 20.07
N ALA A 88 -23.00 -13.49 20.77
CA ALA A 88 -21.80 -14.22 20.41
C ALA A 88 -21.90 -14.84 19.01
N ARG A 89 -23.06 -15.40 18.63
CA ARG A 89 -23.31 -15.96 17.29
C ARG A 89 -23.20 -14.92 16.20
N GLN A 90 -23.76 -13.73 16.42
CA GLN A 90 -23.68 -12.63 15.44
C GLN A 90 -22.24 -12.15 15.27
N GLN A 91 -21.52 -11.93 16.38
CA GLN A 91 -20.11 -11.52 16.35
C GLN A 91 -19.23 -12.58 15.66
N ALA A 92 -19.37 -13.86 16.03
CA ALA A 92 -18.66 -14.95 15.38
C ALA A 92 -18.99 -15.03 13.88
N SER A 93 -20.26 -14.89 13.51
CA SER A 93 -20.67 -14.90 12.09
C SER A 93 -20.02 -13.76 11.29
N ASN A 94 -19.94 -12.57 11.87
CA ASN A 94 -19.29 -11.41 11.26
C ASN A 94 -17.80 -11.68 11.04
N VAL A 95 -17.10 -12.15 12.09
CA VAL A 95 -15.68 -12.55 12.01
C VAL A 95 -15.46 -13.54 10.88
N PHE A 96 -16.24 -14.64 10.83
CA PHE A 96 -16.04 -15.65 9.79
C PHE A 96 -16.34 -15.13 8.38
N THR A 97 -17.29 -14.20 8.25
CA THR A 97 -17.63 -13.60 6.95
C THR A 97 -16.51 -12.69 6.46
N GLU A 98 -16.01 -11.82 7.34
CA GLU A 98 -14.93 -10.90 7.06
C GLU A 98 -13.61 -11.63 6.81
N LEU A 99 -13.28 -12.61 7.66
CA LEU A 99 -12.10 -13.45 7.49
C LEU A 99 -12.13 -14.24 6.18
N ARG A 100 -13.30 -14.75 5.77
CA ARG A 100 -13.43 -15.44 4.48
C ARG A 100 -13.19 -14.50 3.31
N SER A 101 -13.79 -13.31 3.35
CA SER A 101 -13.56 -12.27 2.35
C SER A 101 -12.07 -11.97 2.22
N GLU A 102 -11.36 -11.89 3.34
CA GLU A 102 -9.95 -11.55 3.35
C GLU A 102 -9.04 -12.69 2.88
N VAL A 103 -9.39 -13.94 3.20
CA VAL A 103 -8.66 -15.12 2.71
C VAL A 103 -8.86 -15.33 1.21
N GLU A 104 -10.03 -15.03 0.67
CA GLU A 104 -10.35 -15.20 -0.76
C GLU A 104 -9.93 -13.99 -1.61
N SER A 105 -9.68 -12.83 -1.01
CA SER A 105 -9.29 -11.60 -1.71
C SER A 105 -7.88 -11.67 -2.30
N GLU A 106 -7.72 -11.25 -3.56
CA GLU A 106 -6.41 -11.04 -4.17
C GLU A 106 -5.64 -9.87 -3.54
N ARG A 107 -6.35 -8.91 -2.93
CA ARG A 107 -5.78 -7.73 -2.26
C ARG A 107 -5.87 -7.86 -0.74
N SER A 108 -5.67 -9.09 -0.26
CA SER A 108 -5.69 -9.38 1.15
C SER A 108 -4.62 -8.58 1.92
N VAL A 109 -4.96 -8.15 3.13
CA VAL A 109 -4.03 -7.64 4.13
C VAL A 109 -3.16 -8.74 4.73
N PHE A 110 -3.61 -10.00 4.63
CA PHE A 110 -2.85 -11.17 5.04
C PHE A 110 -1.99 -11.69 3.88
N ASP A 111 -0.77 -12.12 4.19
CA ASP A 111 0.07 -12.76 3.19
C ASP A 111 -0.46 -14.15 2.77
N ILE A 112 0.15 -14.77 1.76
CA ILE A 112 -0.29 -16.08 1.25
C ILE A 112 -0.21 -17.16 2.33
N GLN A 113 0.85 -17.17 3.13
CA GLN A 113 1.07 -18.17 4.17
C GLN A 113 0.09 -18.02 5.33
N GLN A 114 -0.15 -16.78 5.76
CA GLN A 114 -1.15 -16.42 6.77
C GLN A 114 -2.54 -16.84 6.30
N ARG A 115 -2.91 -16.55 5.05
CA ARG A 115 -4.20 -16.99 4.50
C ARG A 115 -4.36 -18.50 4.51
N GLU A 116 -3.34 -19.26 4.12
CA GLU A 116 -3.35 -20.71 4.22
C GLU A 116 -3.52 -21.18 5.67
N ALA A 117 -2.82 -20.53 6.62
CA ALA A 117 -2.91 -20.84 8.04
C ALA A 117 -4.25 -20.41 8.69
N LEU A 118 -5.00 -19.48 8.08
CA LEU A 118 -6.34 -19.05 8.52
C LEU A 118 -7.47 -19.96 7.99
N LYS A 119 -7.25 -20.75 6.94
CA LYS A 119 -8.27 -21.68 6.40
C LYS A 119 -8.83 -22.66 7.44
N PRO A 120 -8.02 -23.28 8.33
CA PRO A 120 -8.55 -24.14 9.39
C PRO A 120 -9.52 -23.45 10.35
N ILE A 121 -9.31 -22.15 10.63
CA ILE A 121 -10.24 -21.36 11.45
C ILE A 121 -11.60 -21.26 10.75
N LEU A 122 -11.61 -21.04 9.42
CA LEU A 122 -12.84 -20.98 8.64
C LEU A 122 -13.58 -22.32 8.56
N THR A 123 -12.87 -23.45 8.66
CA THR A 123 -13.49 -24.78 8.74
C THR A 123 -14.29 -24.98 10.03
N ALA A 124 -13.89 -24.33 11.13
CA ALA A 124 -14.57 -24.41 12.41
C ALA A 124 -15.88 -23.62 12.48
N ARG A 125 -16.20 -22.82 11.45
CA ARG A 125 -17.36 -21.92 11.42
C ARG A 125 -18.66 -22.64 11.73
N ASP A 126 -19.01 -23.64 10.94
CA ASP A 126 -20.35 -24.22 10.99
C ASP A 126 -20.56 -24.98 12.32
N GLU A 127 -19.51 -25.64 12.83
CA GLU A 127 -19.50 -26.24 14.16
C GLU A 127 -19.71 -25.18 15.25
N THR A 128 -18.92 -24.10 15.24
CA THR A 128 -18.97 -23.04 16.25
C THR A 128 -20.33 -22.33 16.25
N ILE A 129 -20.86 -22.00 15.06
CA ILE A 129 -22.18 -21.39 14.92
C ILE A 129 -23.28 -22.34 15.39
N THR A 130 -23.15 -23.65 15.14
CA THR A 130 -24.10 -24.65 15.62
C THR A 130 -24.07 -24.75 17.15
N MET A 131 -22.89 -24.77 17.77
CA MET A 131 -22.75 -24.77 19.24
C MET A 131 -23.40 -23.53 19.85
N LEU A 132 -23.13 -22.35 19.28
CA LEU A 132 -23.74 -21.08 19.73
C LEU A 132 -25.26 -21.08 19.57
N ALA A 133 -25.78 -21.56 18.44
CA ALA A 133 -27.22 -21.67 18.20
C ALA A 133 -27.92 -22.66 19.16
N ARG A 134 -27.19 -23.63 19.69
CA ARG A 134 -27.66 -24.59 20.69
C ARG A 134 -27.46 -24.11 22.14
N ASN A 135 -26.92 -22.91 22.35
CA ASN A 135 -26.55 -22.38 23.66
C ASN A 135 -25.56 -23.31 24.40
N ASP A 136 -24.67 -23.98 23.67
CA ASP A 136 -23.69 -24.90 24.23
C ASP A 136 -22.58 -24.11 24.97
N PRO A 137 -22.37 -24.32 26.28
CA PRO A 137 -21.31 -23.64 27.03
C PRO A 137 -19.90 -23.91 26.49
N ALA A 138 -19.67 -25.03 25.81
CA ALA A 138 -18.37 -25.35 25.20
C ALA A 138 -18.02 -24.39 24.04
N SER A 139 -19.01 -23.68 23.48
CA SER A 139 -18.77 -22.67 22.44
C SER A 139 -17.82 -21.55 22.87
N ALA A 140 -17.83 -21.19 24.15
CA ALA A 140 -16.94 -20.17 24.71
C ALA A 140 -15.46 -20.60 24.67
N GLU A 141 -15.17 -21.85 25.05
CA GLU A 141 -13.83 -22.40 24.98
C GLU A 141 -13.38 -22.50 23.52
N ARG A 142 -14.27 -23.01 22.66
CA ARG A 142 -14.00 -23.10 21.22
C ARG A 142 -13.65 -21.76 20.59
N LEU A 143 -14.38 -20.69 20.91
CA LEU A 143 -14.10 -19.34 20.44
C LEU A 143 -12.77 -18.80 20.99
N SER A 144 -12.41 -19.15 22.22
CA SER A 144 -11.12 -18.79 22.83
C SER A 144 -9.95 -19.49 22.12
N ASP A 145 -10.10 -20.77 21.79
CA ASP A 145 -9.10 -21.51 20.99
C ASP A 145 -8.91 -20.89 19.60
N LEU A 146 -10.01 -20.50 18.94
CA LEU A 146 -9.96 -19.83 17.65
C LEU A 146 -9.28 -18.46 17.75
N TYR A 147 -9.52 -17.71 18.84
CA TYR A 147 -8.83 -16.45 19.12
C TYR A 147 -7.31 -16.65 19.26
N PHE A 148 -6.87 -17.64 20.05
CA PHE A 148 -5.44 -17.90 20.20
C PHE A 148 -4.79 -18.41 18.91
N THR A 149 -5.51 -19.23 18.14
CA THR A 149 -5.05 -19.67 16.81
C THR A 149 -4.89 -18.46 15.87
N PHE A 150 -5.84 -17.53 15.88
CA PHE A 150 -5.74 -16.30 15.09
C PHE A 150 -4.53 -15.44 15.48
N LEU A 151 -4.28 -15.28 16.78
CA LEU A 151 -3.10 -14.54 17.28
C LEU A 151 -1.78 -15.19 16.84
N GLN A 152 -1.71 -16.51 16.77
CA GLN A 152 -0.51 -17.23 16.31
C GLN A 152 -0.24 -17.01 14.82
N VAL A 153 -1.27 -16.80 14.00
CA VAL A 153 -1.10 -16.55 12.56
C VAL A 153 -0.76 -15.08 12.27
N GLY A 154 -1.27 -14.17 13.11
CA GLY A 154 -1.05 -12.74 12.96
C GLY A 154 0.29 -12.20 13.48
N ASN A 155 1.08 -13.03 14.17
CA ASN A 155 2.43 -12.73 14.70
C ASN A 155 3.51 -13.46 13.90
#